data_AF-A0A1N6W1R3-F1
#
_entry.id   AF-A0A1N6W1R3-F1
#
_cell.length_a   1.000
_cell.length_b   1.000
_cell.length_c   1.000
_cell.angle_alpha   90.00
_cell.angle_beta   90.00
_cell.angle_gamma   90.00
#
_symmetry.space_group_name_H-M   'P 1'
#
loop_
_entity.id
_entity.type
_entity.pdbx_description
1 polymer ?
#
loop_
_entity_poly.entity_id
_entity_poly.type
_entity_poly.pdbx_seq_one_letter_code
_entity_poly.pdbx_strand_id
1 'polypeptide(L)' 'MARITIEDCLKQIPNRFQLTLAATYRARQLLQGHTPKVEAKDKPTVVALREIAAGKVGIEMLKKVPM' A
#
# COMPACT_ATOMS: atom_id res chain seq x y z
N MET A 1 -1.69 -16.68 6.72
CA MET A 1 -2.45 -15.41 6.80
C MET A 1 -1.62 -14.45 7.65
N ALA A 2 -0.68 -13.73 7.03
CA ALA A 2 0.28 -12.95 7.78
C ALA A 2 -0.42 -11.75 8.42
N ARG A 3 -0.21 -11.62 9.73
CA ARG A 3 -0.80 -10.61 10.59
C ARG A 3 -0.08 -9.27 10.35
N ILE A 4 -0.33 -8.60 9.22
CA ILE A 4 0.05 -7.19 9.08
C ILE A 4 -0.83 -6.41 10.04
N THR A 5 -0.20 -5.70 10.98
CA THR A 5 -0.88 -4.77 11.86
C THR A 5 -0.93 -3.39 11.19
N ILE A 6 -2.05 -2.70 11.35
CA ILE A 6 -2.24 -1.35 10.80
C ILE A 6 -1.24 -0.37 11.44
N GLU A 7 -0.73 -0.68 12.63
CA GLU A 7 0.25 0.11 13.38
C GLU A 7 1.53 0.37 12.58
N ASP A 8 2.04 -0.63 11.86
CA ASP A 8 3.26 -0.45 11.05
C ASP A 8 3.02 0.42 9.82
N CYS A 9 1.80 0.39 9.27
CA CYS A 9 1.41 1.28 8.19
C CYS A 9 1.23 2.72 8.69
N LEU A 10 0.71 2.90 9.91
CA LEU A 10 0.50 4.21 10.52
C LEU A 10 1.80 4.93 10.89
N LYS A 11 2.87 4.19 11.19
CA LYS A 11 4.22 4.77 11.35
C LYS A 11 4.69 5.50 10.09
N GLN A 12 4.26 5.05 8.91
CA GLN A 12 4.65 5.61 7.62
C GLN A 12 3.67 6.67 7.13
N ILE A 13 2.38 6.43 7.30
CA ILE A 13 1.31 7.36 6.93
C ILE A 13 0.40 7.56 8.16
N PRO A 14 0.59 8.64 8.93
CA PRO A 14 -0.16 8.85 10.17
C PRO A 14 -1.65 9.09 9.93
N ASN A 15 -2.02 9.59 8.74
CA ASN A 15 -3.41 9.81 8.37
C ASN A 15 -4.04 8.54 7.77
N ARG A 16 -5.03 7.99 8.47
CA ARG A 16 -5.78 6.77 8.08
C ARG A 16 -6.49 6.90 6.73
N PHE A 17 -7.01 8.07 6.38
CA PHE A 17 -7.68 8.28 5.09
C PHE A 17 -6.67 8.27 3.94
N GLN A 18 -5.54 8.96 4.13
CA GLN A 18 -4.45 8.96 3.16
C GLN A 18 -3.84 7.57 2.99
N LEU A 19 -3.68 6.83 4.08
CA LEU A 19 -3.24 5.43 4.06
C LEU A 19 -4.18 4.57 3.21
N THR A 20 -5.49 4.69 3.46
CA THR A 20 -6.51 3.91 2.74
C THR A 20 -6.52 4.24 1.24
N LEU A 21 -6.41 5.52 0.88
CA LEU A 21 -6.33 5.97 -0.50
C LEU A 21 -5.05 5.46 -1.19
N ALA A 22 -3.89 5.61 -0.54
CA ALA A 22 -2.60 5.16 -1.07
C ALA A 22 -2.58 3.64 -1.28
N ALA A 23 -3.08 2.88 -0.30
CA ALA A 23 -3.19 1.43 -0.38
C ALA A 23 -4.14 0.99 -1.51
N THR A 24 -5.29 1.67 -1.66
CA THR A 24 -6.26 1.36 -2.73
C THR A 24 -5.66 1.62 -4.11
N TYR A 25 -5.00 2.77 -4.29
CA TYR A 25 -4.37 3.12 -5.55
C TYR A 25 -3.25 2.13 -5.92
N ARG A 26 -2.41 1.76 -4.94
CA ARG A 26 -1.36 0.77 -5.15
C ARG A 26 -1.92 -0.62 -5.44
N ALA A 27 -2.98 -1.04 -4.74
CA ALA A 27 -3.65 -2.30 -5.01
C ALA A 27 -4.21 -2.35 -6.44
N ARG A 28 -4.74 -1.24 -6.96
CA ARG A 28 -5.17 -1.14 -8.37
C ARG A 28 -4.01 -1.28 -9.34
N GLN A 29 -2.85 -0.68 -9.08
CA GLN A 29 -1.66 -0.88 -9.92
C GLN A 29 -1.24 -2.35 -9.93
N LEU A 30 -1.23 -3.01 -8.78
CA LEU A 30 -0.89 -4.44 -8.70
C LEU A 30 -1.90 -5.30 -9.48
N LEU A 31 -3.18 -4.94 -9.48
CA LEU A 31 -4.20 -5.59 -10.31
C LEU A 31 -3.98 -5.36 -11.81
N GLN A 32 -3.44 -4.20 -12.20
CA GLN A 32 -3.08 -3.90 -13.60
C GLN A 32 -1.80 -4.61 -14.07
N GLY A 33 -1.16 -5.43 -13.21
CA GLY A 33 0.05 -6.18 -13.56
C GLY A 33 1.36 -5.45 -13.27
N HIS A 34 1.32 -4.32 -12.53
CA HIS A 34 2.55 -3.69 -12.06
C HIS A 34 3.32 -4.61 -11.11
N THR A 35 4.64 -4.54 -11.19
CA THR A 35 5.52 -5.40 -10.40
C THR A 35 5.37 -5.10 -8.90
N PRO A 36 5.07 -6.11 -8.07
CA PRO A 36 5.10 -5.97 -6.62
C PRO A 36 6.54 -5.79 -6.13
N LYS A 37 6.76 -4.83 -5.24
CA LYS A 37 8.06 -4.58 -4.58
C LYS A 37 8.30 -5.51 -3.39
N VAL A 38 7.25 -6.20 -2.95
CA VAL A 38 7.28 -7.22 -1.90
C VAL A 38 6.56 -8.45 -2.44
N GLU A 39 7.27 -9.57 -2.55
CA GLU A 39 6.66 -10.83 -2.96
C GLU A 39 5.73 -11.34 -1.87
N ALA A 40 4.45 -11.45 -2.20
CA ALA A 40 3.45 -12.02 -1.34
C ALA A 40 2.39 -12.71 -2.21
N LYS A 41 2.02 -13.94 -1.84
CA LYS A 41 0.90 -14.70 -2.45
C LYS A 41 -0.48 -14.22 -1.96
N ASP A 42 -0.55 -13.06 -1.31
CA ASP A 42 -1.77 -12.52 -0.74
C ASP A 42 -2.55 -11.67 -1.76
N LYS A 43 -3.77 -11.25 -1.40
CA LYS A 43 -4.56 -10.31 -2.21
C LYS A 43 -3.78 -9.00 -2.46
N PRO A 44 -3.96 -8.33 -3.60
CA PRO A 44 -3.25 -7.09 -3.94
C PRO A 44 -3.33 -5.99 -2.87
N THR A 45 -4.44 -5.92 -2.15
CA THR A 45 -4.62 -5.00 -1.02
C THR A 45 -3.68 -5.28 0.15
N VAL A 46 -3.46 -6.56 0.47
CA VAL A 46 -2.53 -6.97 1.53
C VAL A 46 -1.09 -6.73 1.09
N VAL A 47 -0.77 -6.98 -0.18
CA VAL A 47 0.56 -6.68 -0.75
C VAL A 47 0.84 -5.18 -0.70
N ALA A 48 -0.14 -4.33 -1.08
CA ALA A 48 0.00 -2.88 -0.99
C ALA A 48 0.24 -2.39 0.45
N LEU A 49 -0.49 -2.93 1.44
CA LEU A 49 -0.27 -2.58 2.85
C LEU A 49 1.10 -3.04 3.35
N ARG A 50 1.59 -4.22 2.91
CA ARG A 50 2.96 -4.68 3.21
C ARG A 50 4.02 -3.77 2.63
N GLU A 51 3.84 -3.33 1.38
CA GLU A 51 4.76 -2.39 0.75
C GLU A 51 4.79 -1.05 1.48
N ILE A 52 3.65 -0.59 2.00
CA ILE A 52 3.56 0.62 2.82
C ILE A 52 4.25 0.42 4.16
N ALA A 53 3.95 -0.68 4.88
CA ALA A 53 4.62 -1.00 6.14
C ALA A 53 6.15 -1.13 6.00
N ALA A 54 6.62 -1.68 4.87
CA ALA A 54 8.03 -1.79 4.52
C ALA A 54 8.67 -0.47 4.05
N GLY A 55 7.92 0.64 3.97
CA GLY A 55 8.40 1.94 3.52
C GLY A 55 8.75 1.99 2.03
N LYS A 56 8.37 0.99 1.23
CA LYS A 56 8.63 0.96 -0.22
C LYS A 56 7.62 1.77 -1.03
N VAL A 57 6.46 2.05 -0.43
CA VAL A 57 5.36 2.82 -0.99
C VAL A 57 4.83 3.77 0.08
N GLY A 58 4.57 5.03 -0.26
CA GLY A 58 4.12 6.04 0.69
C GLY A 58 3.15 7.05 0.07
N ILE A 59 3.09 8.24 0.68
CA ILE A 59 2.22 9.37 0.26
C ILE A 59 2.49 9.81 -1.18
N GLU A 60 3.65 9.47 -1.76
CA GLU A 60 3.95 9.72 -3.18
C GLU A 60 2.90 9.14 -4.15
N MET A 61 2.23 8.05 -3.75
CA MET A 61 1.14 7.47 -4.54
C MET A 61 -0.06 8.43 -4.68
N LEU A 62 -0.28 9.30 -3.68
CA LEU A 62 -1.37 10.28 -3.70
C LEU A 62 -1.08 11.46 -4.63
N LYS A 63 0.20 11.81 -4.82
CA LYS A 63 0.60 12.88 -5.76
C LYS A 63 0.43 12.47 -7.23
N LYS A 64 0.40 11.17 -7.51
CA LYS A 64 0.22 10.61 -8.86
C LYS A 64 -1.25 10.45 -9.26
N VAL A 65 -2.19 10.78 -8.37
CA VAL A 65 -3.61 10.84 -8.70
C VAL A 65 -3.85 12.18 -9.38
N PRO A 66 -4.09 12.24 -10.70
CA PRO A 66 -4.64 13.44 -11.29
C PRO A 66 -6.03 13.64 -10.67
N MET A 67 -6.27 14.82 -10.10
CA MET A 67 -7.64 15.28 -9.85
C MET A 67 -8.39 15.41 -11.17
#